data_AF-A0A431L4D1-F1
#
_entry.id   AF-A0A431L4D1-F1
#
_cell.length_a   1.000
_cell.length_b   1.000
_cell.length_c   1.000
_cell.angle_alpha   90.00
_cell.angle_beta   90.00
_cell.angle_gamma   90.00
#
_symmetry.space_group_name_H-M   'P 1'
#
loop_
_entity.id
_entity.type
_entity.pdbx_description
1 polymer ?
#
loop_
_entity_poly.entity_id
_entity_poly.type
_entity_poly.pdbx_seq_one_letter_code
_entity_poly.pdbx_strand_id
1 'polypeptide(L)'
;MSSDEENRKTRRPPFIPPVVHPDTLVVPPNTIYLVPDQLEFAGKPYYFEKCGSKRAWFTSYFYNCLPIVFGSQHGFLLTATNSFVLRWDGTDKNDGVSVHQLDATNRDDLTVVSHFGHGIVTVQSRHYFRTPKGVNMMVKAPPNYPVHGLSWMDAVVETDNLRRDFTFNIKITRPQMDIYIEKGTPLGCIVPYPRFFLDKYEMVALSDPEELNKAVETANFYGIERDQYDGEKPRLRYMEGRDIYNNFYDMHQKSLDSGEWWNSADARVERKKMQQDQPAAGKDAPQPGQSASSESSSQPAQQQAPQILQCPVTGKKFDHTGKELKDEDS
;
A
#
# COMPACT_ATOMS: atom_id res chain seq x y z
N MET A 1 -30.36 -23.78 -24.79
CA MET A 1 -30.59 -23.45 -23.37
C MET A 1 -29.37 -22.70 -22.88
N SER A 2 -29.55 -21.53 -22.27
CA SER A 2 -28.42 -20.72 -21.78
C SER A 2 -27.63 -21.50 -20.72
N SER A 3 -26.32 -21.31 -20.65
CA SER A 3 -25.45 -21.83 -19.58
C SER A 3 -26.00 -21.53 -18.18
N ASP A 4 -26.77 -20.44 -18.03
CA ASP A 4 -27.44 -20.07 -16.77
C ASP A 4 -28.57 -21.01 -16.39
N GLU A 5 -29.26 -21.59 -17.37
CA GLU A 5 -30.42 -22.47 -17.15
C GLU A 5 -29.97 -23.88 -16.74
N GLU A 6 -28.83 -24.32 -17.25
CA GLU A 6 -28.16 -25.56 -16.86
C GLU A 6 -27.52 -25.44 -15.47
N ASN A 7 -26.91 -24.29 -15.16
CA ASN A 7 -26.31 -23.99 -13.87
C ASN A 7 -27.35 -23.77 -12.75
N ARG A 8 -28.61 -23.47 -13.08
CA ARG A 8 -29.71 -23.35 -12.12
C ARG A 8 -30.25 -24.71 -11.67
N LYS A 9 -30.15 -25.74 -12.51
CA LYS A 9 -30.66 -27.10 -12.22
C LYS A 9 -29.76 -27.92 -11.29
N THR A 10 -28.49 -27.54 -11.15
CA THR A 10 -27.48 -28.25 -10.33
C THR A 10 -27.28 -27.65 -8.93
N ARG A 11 -27.90 -26.52 -8.62
CA ARG A 11 -27.75 -25.86 -7.31
C ARG A 11 -28.51 -26.62 -6.23
N ARG A 12 -27.76 -27.07 -5.22
CA ARG A 12 -28.35 -27.56 -3.97
C ARG A 12 -29.26 -26.46 -3.37
N PRO A 13 -30.39 -26.82 -2.75
CA PRO A 13 -31.23 -25.84 -2.08
C PRO A 13 -30.42 -25.09 -1.01
N PRO A 14 -30.77 -23.82 -0.69
CA PRO A 14 -30.14 -23.08 0.39
C PRO A 14 -30.20 -23.88 1.70
N PHE A 15 -29.09 -23.88 2.44
CA PHE A 15 -29.08 -24.47 3.77
C PHE A 15 -30.03 -23.70 4.70
N ILE A 16 -30.92 -24.42 5.39
CA ILE A 16 -31.78 -23.87 6.42
C ILE A 16 -31.22 -24.33 7.77
N PRO A 17 -30.72 -23.41 8.61
CA PRO A 17 -30.17 -23.81 9.90
C PRO A 17 -31.28 -24.32 10.83
N PRO A 18 -31.01 -25.32 11.68
CA PRO A 18 -31.98 -25.84 12.63
C PRO A 18 -32.35 -24.82 13.73
N VAL A 19 -31.48 -23.83 13.97
CA VAL A 19 -31.66 -22.76 14.95
C VAL A 19 -31.35 -21.42 14.28
N VAL A 20 -32.20 -20.42 14.52
CA VAL A 20 -32.00 -19.06 14.02
C VAL A 20 -31.35 -18.21 15.10
N HIS A 21 -30.14 -17.73 14.82
CA HIS A 21 -29.45 -16.75 15.67
C HIS A 21 -29.57 -15.34 15.04
N PRO A 22 -30.42 -14.44 15.59
CA PRO A 22 -30.53 -13.07 15.08
C PRO A 22 -29.21 -12.29 15.26
N ASP A 23 -28.96 -11.30 14.39
CA ASP A 23 -27.79 -10.43 14.52
C ASP A 23 -28.01 -9.37 15.59
N THR A 24 -27.74 -9.71 16.85
CA THR A 24 -27.85 -8.76 17.96
C THR A 24 -26.51 -8.13 18.33
N LEU A 25 -25.41 -8.53 17.68
CA LEU A 25 -24.08 -8.01 17.98
C LEU A 25 -23.94 -6.58 17.45
N VAL A 26 -23.69 -5.64 18.37
CA VAL A 26 -23.36 -4.25 18.04
C VAL A 26 -21.86 -4.07 18.15
N VAL A 27 -21.22 -3.72 17.04
CA VAL A 27 -19.79 -3.37 17.01
C VAL A 27 -19.67 -1.86 17.23
N PRO A 28 -18.96 -1.39 18.27
CA PRO A 28 -18.77 0.04 18.51
C PRO A 28 -18.08 0.75 17.33
N PRO A 29 -18.32 2.06 17.13
CA PRO A 29 -17.57 2.85 16.16
C PRO A 29 -16.04 2.68 16.33
N ASN A 30 -15.30 2.79 15.22
CA ASN A 30 -13.83 2.70 15.19
C ASN A 30 -13.25 1.40 15.76
N THR A 31 -14.04 0.32 15.82
CA THR A 31 -13.65 -0.97 16.38
C THR A 31 -13.82 -2.08 15.35
N ILE A 32 -12.89 -3.04 15.34
CA ILE A 32 -13.02 -4.30 14.60
C ILE A 32 -12.99 -5.41 15.64
N TYR A 33 -14.04 -6.22 15.70
CA TYR A 33 -14.01 -7.43 16.53
C TYR A 33 -13.37 -8.58 15.77
N LEU A 34 -12.48 -9.30 16.44
CA LEU A 34 -11.98 -10.60 16.03
C LEU A 34 -12.79 -11.65 16.78
N VAL A 35 -13.55 -12.45 16.05
CA VAL A 35 -14.35 -13.52 16.60
C VAL A 35 -13.70 -14.84 16.19
N PRO A 36 -13.35 -15.73 17.13
CA PRO A 36 -12.78 -17.01 16.79
C PRO A 36 -13.79 -17.85 15.99
N ASP A 37 -13.30 -18.60 15.00
CA ASP A 37 -14.13 -19.50 14.18
C ASP A 37 -14.69 -20.69 14.99
N GLN A 38 -13.99 -21.07 16.06
CA GLN A 38 -14.38 -22.11 17.01
C GLN A 38 -14.10 -21.68 18.46
N LEU A 39 -14.91 -22.15 19.40
CA LEU A 39 -14.79 -21.79 20.82
C LEU A 39 -13.44 -22.20 21.44
N GLU A 40 -12.77 -23.21 20.90
CA GLU A 40 -11.44 -23.63 21.36
C GLU A 40 -10.33 -22.61 21.07
N PHE A 41 -10.56 -21.65 20.16
CA PHE A 41 -9.66 -20.53 19.91
C PHE A 41 -10.02 -19.29 20.74
N ALA A 42 -11.06 -19.33 21.56
CA ALA A 42 -11.40 -18.22 22.45
C ALA A 42 -10.27 -17.96 23.46
N GLY A 43 -9.78 -16.72 23.49
CA GLY A 43 -8.68 -16.31 24.36
C GLY A 43 -7.29 -16.73 23.89
N LYS A 44 -7.17 -17.45 22.75
CA LYS A 44 -5.89 -17.71 22.11
C LYS A 44 -5.36 -16.45 21.41
N PRO A 45 -4.06 -16.37 21.13
CA PRO A 45 -3.49 -15.26 20.38
C PRO A 45 -4.12 -15.12 18.99
N TYR A 46 -4.24 -13.88 18.53
CA TYR A 46 -4.51 -13.55 17.13
C TYR A 46 -3.27 -12.90 16.52
N TYR A 47 -3.10 -13.06 15.21
CA TYR A 47 -1.88 -12.66 14.49
C TYR A 47 -2.13 -11.46 13.61
N PHE A 48 -2.78 -10.45 14.20
CA PHE A 48 -3.06 -9.17 13.58
C PHE A 48 -2.41 -8.04 14.36
N GLU A 49 -1.64 -7.22 13.67
CA GLU A 49 -0.95 -6.07 14.26
C GLU A 49 -1.20 -4.79 13.46
N LYS A 50 -1.21 -3.64 14.14
CA LYS A 50 -1.26 -2.35 13.43
C LYS A 50 0.01 -2.20 12.58
N CYS A 51 -0.14 -1.77 11.34
CA CYS A 51 0.99 -1.51 10.46
C CYS A 51 1.99 -0.51 11.10
N GLY A 52 3.26 -0.93 11.23
CA GLY A 52 4.33 -0.08 11.73
C GLY A 52 4.85 0.94 10.71
N SER A 53 5.58 1.96 11.17
CA SER A 53 6.15 3.01 10.30
C SER A 53 7.46 2.61 9.61
N LYS A 54 8.20 1.65 10.17
CA LYS A 54 9.52 1.26 9.66
C LYS A 54 9.43 0.16 8.61
N ARG A 55 10.36 0.18 7.64
CA ARG A 55 10.60 -0.90 6.68
C ARG A 55 12.09 -1.17 6.59
N ALA A 56 12.47 -2.45 6.53
CA ALA A 56 13.88 -2.87 6.49
C ALA A 56 14.61 -2.34 5.24
N TRP A 57 13.91 -2.21 4.12
CA TRP A 57 14.48 -1.73 2.86
C TRP A 57 14.40 -0.21 2.66
N PHE A 58 13.75 0.53 3.57
CA PHE A 58 13.71 1.99 3.48
C PHE A 58 15.06 2.60 3.82
N THR A 59 15.57 3.45 2.93
CA THR A 59 16.62 4.42 3.25
C THR A 59 16.07 5.56 4.11
N SER A 60 16.95 6.32 4.77
CA SER A 60 16.58 7.50 5.57
C SER A 60 15.74 8.51 4.78
N TYR A 61 16.00 8.65 3.46
CA TYR A 61 15.28 9.55 2.58
C TYR A 61 13.78 9.26 2.48
N PHE A 62 13.35 8.00 2.55
CA PHE A 62 11.91 7.66 2.50
C PHE A 62 11.15 8.16 3.72
N TYR A 63 11.83 8.31 4.87
CA TYR A 63 11.20 8.85 6.08
C TYR A 63 10.97 10.37 6.03
N ASN A 64 11.53 11.04 5.03
CA ASN A 64 11.19 12.42 4.69
C ASN A 64 9.96 12.50 3.78
N CYS A 65 9.41 11.38 3.32
CA CYS A 65 8.19 11.35 2.52
C CYS A 65 7.00 10.99 3.42
N LEU A 66 6.32 12.01 3.96
CA LEU A 66 5.14 11.81 4.81
C LEU A 66 4.11 10.86 4.16
N PRO A 67 3.75 11.00 2.87
CA PRO A 67 2.78 10.11 2.25
C PRO A 67 3.21 8.64 2.27
N ILE A 68 4.51 8.35 2.04
CA ILE A 68 5.01 6.97 2.10
C ILE A 68 5.05 6.44 3.53
N VAL A 69 5.47 7.25 4.50
CA VAL A 69 5.47 6.88 5.92
C VAL A 69 4.06 6.58 6.41
N PHE A 70 3.07 7.36 5.98
CA PHE A 70 1.67 7.12 6.26
C PHE A 70 1.13 5.88 5.56
N GLY A 71 1.43 5.74 4.27
CA GLY A 71 1.04 4.57 3.49
C GLY A 71 1.53 3.27 4.15
N SER A 72 2.75 3.27 4.67
CA SER A 72 3.31 2.14 5.44
C SER A 72 2.51 1.80 6.69
N GLN A 73 1.83 2.75 7.32
CA GLN A 73 1.09 2.52 8.57
C GLN A 73 -0.40 2.27 8.35
N HIS A 74 -0.84 2.20 7.08
CA HIS A 74 -2.25 2.15 6.75
C HIS A 74 -2.79 0.70 6.80
N GLY A 75 -3.40 0.34 7.93
CA GLY A 75 -4.14 -0.93 8.12
C GLY A 75 -3.62 -1.81 9.25
N PHE A 76 -4.06 -3.07 9.21
CA PHE A 76 -3.67 -4.13 10.14
C PHE A 76 -3.12 -5.33 9.35
N LEU A 77 -1.94 -5.82 9.73
CA LEU A 77 -1.23 -6.91 9.05
C LEU A 77 -1.62 -8.25 9.64
N LEU A 78 -1.92 -9.22 8.78
CA LEU A 78 -1.87 -10.64 9.13
C LEU A 78 -0.42 -11.11 9.01
N THR A 79 0.15 -11.69 10.06
CA THR A 79 1.53 -12.18 10.05
C THR A 79 1.61 -13.71 10.03
N ALA A 80 2.61 -14.24 9.34
CA ALA A 80 2.91 -15.67 9.30
C ALA A 80 3.22 -16.20 10.71
N THR A 81 2.53 -17.26 11.15
CA THR A 81 2.72 -17.85 12.49
C THR A 81 3.95 -18.75 12.58
N ASN A 82 4.41 -19.22 11.42
CA ASN A 82 5.42 -20.26 11.20
C ASN A 82 6.20 -19.93 9.93
N SER A 83 7.42 -20.47 9.80
CA SER A 83 8.19 -20.39 8.55
C SER A 83 7.79 -21.51 7.58
N PHE A 84 7.66 -21.19 6.29
CA PHE A 84 7.30 -22.16 5.24
C PHE A 84 7.87 -21.79 3.87
N VAL A 85 7.94 -22.77 2.98
CA VAL A 85 8.31 -22.58 1.57
C VAL A 85 7.09 -22.79 0.69
N LEU A 86 6.86 -21.85 -0.23
CA LEU A 86 5.85 -21.95 -1.28
C LEU A 86 6.52 -22.29 -2.60
N ARG A 87 5.94 -23.22 -3.36
CA ARG A 87 6.35 -23.49 -4.75
C ARG A 87 5.14 -23.78 -5.62
N TRP A 88 4.98 -23.03 -6.71
CA TRP A 88 3.97 -23.31 -7.72
C TRP A 88 4.58 -24.09 -8.88
N ASP A 89 3.92 -25.18 -9.30
CA ASP A 89 4.39 -26.02 -10.41
C ASP A 89 4.16 -25.44 -11.82
N GLY A 90 3.41 -24.33 -11.92
CA GLY A 90 3.05 -23.67 -13.18
C GLY A 90 1.74 -24.15 -13.80
N THR A 91 1.01 -25.06 -13.15
CA THR A 91 -0.27 -25.57 -13.61
C THR A 91 -1.45 -24.82 -13.01
N ASP A 92 -2.62 -24.96 -13.62
CA ASP A 92 -3.86 -24.33 -13.17
C ASP A 92 -4.61 -25.16 -12.11
N LYS A 93 -4.05 -26.30 -11.70
CA LYS A 93 -4.71 -27.24 -10.77
C LYS A 93 -4.86 -26.65 -9.37
N ASN A 94 -5.95 -27.03 -8.69
CA ASN A 94 -6.23 -26.61 -7.31
C ASN A 94 -5.12 -26.97 -6.32
N ASP A 95 -4.35 -28.04 -6.58
CA ASP A 95 -3.22 -28.52 -5.79
C ASP A 95 -1.85 -28.17 -6.40
N GLY A 96 -1.79 -27.27 -7.40
CA GLY A 96 -0.55 -26.91 -8.10
C GLY A 96 0.46 -26.14 -7.25
N VAL A 97 0.07 -25.63 -6.07
CA VAL A 97 0.99 -25.01 -5.11
C VAL A 97 1.30 -25.95 -3.96
N SER A 98 2.58 -26.23 -3.75
CA SER A 98 3.07 -26.91 -2.56
C SER A 98 3.40 -25.90 -1.45
N VAL A 99 3.01 -26.25 -0.22
CA VAL A 99 3.31 -25.49 1.00
C VAL A 99 4.11 -26.41 1.92
N HIS A 100 5.41 -26.17 2.02
CA HIS A 100 6.29 -26.94 2.90
C HIS A 100 6.53 -26.18 4.20
N GLN A 101 5.83 -26.57 5.27
CA GLN A 101 6.04 -25.98 6.60
C GLN A 101 7.33 -26.48 7.23
N LEU A 102 8.15 -25.54 7.70
CA LEU A 102 9.49 -25.82 8.25
C LEU A 102 9.50 -25.95 9.76
N ASP A 103 8.53 -25.35 10.45
CA ASP A 103 8.29 -25.54 11.88
C ASP A 103 6.85 -26.05 12.12
N ALA A 104 6.58 -26.50 13.35
CA ALA A 104 5.28 -27.03 13.74
C ALA A 104 4.60 -26.24 14.87
N THR A 105 5.21 -25.17 15.32
CA THR A 105 4.96 -24.66 16.67
C THR A 105 3.64 -23.90 16.81
N ASN A 106 3.00 -23.48 15.71
CA ASN A 106 1.67 -22.84 15.70
C ASN A 106 0.89 -23.19 14.41
N ARG A 107 0.93 -24.46 13.98
CA ARG A 107 0.32 -24.86 12.68
C ARG A 107 -1.17 -24.62 12.60
N ASP A 108 -1.85 -24.74 13.74
CA ASP A 108 -3.30 -24.66 13.79
C ASP A 108 -3.81 -23.22 13.82
N ASP A 109 -2.96 -22.23 14.09
CA ASP A 109 -3.40 -20.83 14.24
C ASP A 109 -3.62 -20.11 12.91
N LEU A 110 -3.02 -20.64 11.83
CA LEU A 110 -3.09 -20.08 10.49
C LEU A 110 -2.98 -21.19 9.44
N THR A 111 -3.98 -21.29 8.57
CA THR A 111 -3.98 -22.23 7.46
C THR A 111 -3.40 -21.57 6.21
N VAL A 112 -2.47 -22.24 5.53
CA VAL A 112 -1.88 -21.81 4.26
C VAL A 112 -1.96 -22.97 3.28
N VAL A 113 -2.80 -22.85 2.25
CA VAL A 113 -3.14 -23.97 1.34
C VAL A 113 -3.31 -23.52 -0.11
N SER A 114 -3.19 -24.47 -1.03
CA SER A 114 -3.62 -24.30 -2.42
C SER A 114 -5.11 -24.65 -2.52
N HIS A 115 -5.94 -23.71 -3.00
CA HIS A 115 -7.40 -23.91 -3.06
C HIS A 115 -8.00 -23.55 -4.43
N PHE A 116 -7.73 -22.34 -4.92
CA PHE A 116 -8.32 -21.81 -6.16
C PHE A 116 -7.61 -22.27 -7.45
N GLY A 117 -6.48 -22.96 -7.31
CA GLY A 117 -5.60 -23.27 -8.44
C GLY A 117 -4.88 -22.05 -8.98
N HIS A 118 -4.39 -22.14 -10.22
CA HIS A 118 -3.67 -21.05 -10.90
C HIS A 118 -2.56 -20.42 -10.04
N GLY A 119 -1.81 -21.18 -9.24
CA GLY A 119 -0.75 -20.63 -8.40
C GLY A 119 -1.22 -19.70 -7.27
N ILE A 120 -2.49 -19.81 -6.83
CA ILE A 120 -3.05 -19.01 -5.74
C ILE A 120 -2.87 -19.75 -4.41
N VAL A 121 -2.17 -19.11 -3.49
CA VAL A 121 -2.09 -19.49 -2.08
C VAL A 121 -3.21 -18.80 -1.32
N THR A 122 -3.94 -19.58 -0.56
CA THR A 122 -5.05 -19.14 0.29
C THR A 122 -4.60 -19.21 1.73
N VAL A 123 -4.64 -18.07 2.41
CA VAL A 123 -4.29 -17.93 3.82
C VAL A 123 -5.56 -17.65 4.61
N GLN A 124 -5.77 -18.40 5.69
CA GLN A 124 -6.96 -18.29 6.53
C GLN A 124 -6.55 -18.22 8.01
N SER A 125 -7.06 -17.22 8.72
CA SER A 125 -6.92 -17.08 10.16
C SER A 125 -8.03 -17.84 10.89
N ARG A 126 -7.78 -18.22 12.16
CA ARG A 126 -8.81 -18.72 13.10
C ARG A 126 -9.76 -17.67 13.63
N HIS A 127 -9.69 -16.45 13.11
CA HIS A 127 -10.59 -15.36 13.48
C HIS A 127 -11.25 -14.79 12.24
N TYR A 128 -12.55 -14.55 12.35
CA TYR A 128 -13.29 -13.72 11.40
C TYR A 128 -13.58 -12.36 12.02
N PHE A 129 -13.95 -11.41 11.16
CA PHE A 129 -14.08 -10.02 11.56
C PHE A 129 -15.53 -9.59 11.64
N ARG A 130 -15.83 -8.69 12.58
CA ARG A 130 -17.08 -7.92 12.60
C ARG A 130 -16.76 -6.43 12.65
N THR A 131 -17.34 -5.68 11.74
CA THR A 131 -17.23 -4.21 11.65
C THR A 131 -18.55 -3.53 12.01
N PRO A 132 -18.55 -2.22 12.30
CA PRO A 132 -19.77 -1.44 12.42
C PRO A 132 -20.60 -1.50 11.13
N LYS A 133 -21.91 -1.32 11.25
CA LYS A 133 -22.81 -1.32 10.09
C LYS A 133 -22.39 -0.24 9.09
N GLY A 134 -22.32 -0.60 7.81
CA GLY A 134 -21.89 0.31 6.74
C GLY A 134 -20.37 0.50 6.62
N VAL A 135 -19.56 -0.27 7.36
CA VAL A 135 -18.09 -0.32 7.20
C VAL A 135 -17.71 -1.66 6.58
N ASN A 136 -17.14 -1.60 5.37
CA ASN A 136 -16.54 -2.75 4.70
C ASN A 136 -15.10 -2.94 5.16
N MET A 137 -14.54 -4.11 4.86
CA MET A 137 -13.13 -4.42 5.06
C MET A 137 -12.45 -4.56 3.70
N MET A 138 -11.50 -3.69 3.39
CA MET A 138 -10.60 -3.86 2.24
C MET A 138 -9.45 -4.78 2.64
N VAL A 139 -9.33 -5.91 1.96
CA VAL A 139 -8.18 -6.80 2.00
C VAL A 139 -7.25 -6.39 0.87
N LYS A 140 -5.96 -6.23 1.17
CA LYS A 140 -4.96 -5.78 0.20
C LYS A 140 -3.56 -6.25 0.53
N ALA A 141 -2.64 -5.95 -0.38
CA ALA A 141 -1.21 -6.12 -0.15
C ALA A 141 -0.73 -5.42 1.14
N PRO A 142 0.18 -6.03 1.91
CA PRO A 142 0.91 -5.34 2.96
C PRO A 142 1.61 -4.07 2.41
N PRO A 143 1.36 -2.89 2.99
CA PRO A 143 1.87 -1.64 2.41
C PRO A 143 3.40 -1.58 2.46
N ASN A 144 4.02 -1.22 1.33
CA ASN A 144 5.47 -1.06 1.21
C ASN A 144 6.27 -2.30 1.67
N TYR A 145 5.73 -3.50 1.46
CA TYR A 145 6.38 -4.77 1.82
C TYR A 145 6.44 -5.69 0.59
N PRO A 146 7.36 -5.42 -0.36
CA PRO A 146 7.50 -6.25 -1.54
C PRO A 146 8.11 -7.61 -1.18
N VAL A 147 7.57 -8.68 -1.75
CA VAL A 147 8.15 -10.03 -1.71
C VAL A 147 8.29 -10.53 -3.14
N HIS A 148 9.49 -10.94 -3.52
CA HIS A 148 9.76 -11.42 -4.88
C HIS A 148 8.92 -12.68 -5.17
N GLY A 149 8.21 -12.67 -6.30
CA GLY A 149 7.40 -13.81 -6.73
C GLY A 149 5.99 -13.87 -6.13
N LEU A 150 5.59 -12.89 -5.32
CA LEU A 150 4.24 -12.83 -4.75
C LEU A 150 3.51 -11.55 -5.18
N SER A 151 2.21 -11.68 -5.40
CA SER A 151 1.29 -10.56 -5.57
C SER A 151 0.03 -10.84 -4.77
N TRP A 152 -0.46 -9.85 -4.02
CA TRP A 152 -1.65 -9.99 -3.20
C TRP A 152 -2.88 -9.66 -4.02
N MET A 153 -3.97 -10.37 -3.75
CA MET A 153 -5.26 -10.10 -4.33
C MET A 153 -6.06 -9.20 -3.40
N ASP A 154 -6.68 -8.18 -3.99
CA ASP A 154 -7.52 -7.26 -3.27
C ASP A 154 -8.96 -7.78 -3.20
N ALA A 155 -9.64 -7.51 -2.08
CA ALA A 155 -11.05 -7.84 -1.90
C ALA A 155 -11.74 -6.82 -1.00
N VAL A 156 -13.04 -6.57 -1.23
CA VAL A 156 -13.87 -5.74 -0.35
C VAL A 156 -14.94 -6.65 0.27
N VAL A 157 -14.93 -6.76 1.60
CA VAL A 157 -15.76 -7.71 2.34
C VAL A 157 -16.72 -6.98 3.28
N GLU A 158 -18.00 -7.33 3.22
CA GLU A 158 -19.02 -6.81 4.13
C GLU A 158 -19.02 -7.58 5.46
N THR A 159 -18.04 -7.34 6.33
CA THR A 159 -17.85 -8.08 7.59
C THR A 159 -18.92 -7.79 8.66
N ASP A 160 -19.79 -6.82 8.43
CA ASP A 160 -21.00 -6.59 9.23
C ASP A 160 -22.17 -7.51 8.83
N ASN A 161 -22.07 -8.14 7.65
CA ASN A 161 -23.02 -9.08 7.04
C ASN A 161 -22.46 -10.52 7.06
N LEU A 162 -21.21 -10.70 6.60
CA LEU A 162 -20.49 -11.97 6.59
C LEU A 162 -20.12 -12.38 8.02
N ARG A 163 -20.83 -13.39 8.56
CA ARG A 163 -20.58 -13.94 9.91
C ARG A 163 -19.74 -15.21 9.88
N ARG A 164 -18.73 -15.21 9.03
CA ARG A 164 -17.74 -16.27 8.89
C ARG A 164 -16.43 -15.68 8.41
N ASP A 165 -15.40 -16.51 8.42
CA ASP A 165 -14.08 -16.20 7.92
C ASP A 165 -14.07 -15.84 6.43
N PHE A 166 -13.03 -15.12 6.04
CA PHE A 166 -12.64 -14.94 4.65
C PHE A 166 -11.13 -15.17 4.54
N THR A 167 -10.66 -15.38 3.31
CA THR A 167 -9.27 -15.72 3.05
C THR A 167 -8.49 -14.55 2.48
N PHE A 168 -7.19 -14.53 2.77
CA PHE A 168 -6.22 -13.69 2.13
C PHE A 168 -5.61 -14.48 0.98
N ASN A 169 -5.69 -13.97 -0.24
CA ASN A 169 -5.27 -14.69 -1.43
C ASN A 169 -4.01 -14.06 -2.02
N ILE A 170 -3.01 -14.88 -2.27
CA ILE A 170 -1.70 -14.47 -2.77
C ILE A 170 -1.40 -15.26 -4.04
N LYS A 171 -1.18 -14.55 -5.14
CA LYS A 171 -0.74 -15.13 -6.41
C LYS A 171 0.77 -15.31 -6.40
N ILE A 172 1.23 -16.53 -6.62
CA ILE A 172 2.62 -16.79 -6.98
C ILE A 172 2.79 -16.41 -8.46
N THR A 173 3.69 -15.46 -8.73
CA THR A 173 3.86 -14.87 -10.07
C THR A 173 4.94 -15.56 -10.90
N ARG A 174 5.77 -16.40 -10.28
CA ARG A 174 6.81 -17.17 -10.95
C ARG A 174 6.71 -18.66 -10.61
N PRO A 175 6.43 -19.53 -11.60
CA PRO A 175 6.42 -20.96 -11.37
C PRO A 175 7.85 -21.50 -11.16
N GLN A 176 7.93 -22.66 -10.51
CA GLN A 176 9.16 -23.41 -10.29
C GLN A 176 10.27 -22.66 -9.54
N MET A 177 9.86 -21.70 -8.72
CA MET A 177 10.71 -20.99 -7.78
C MET A 177 10.24 -21.26 -6.35
N ASP A 178 11.19 -21.58 -5.48
CA ASP A 178 10.92 -21.69 -4.06
C ASP A 178 10.90 -20.28 -3.44
N ILE A 179 9.81 -19.96 -2.74
CA ILE A 179 9.64 -18.69 -2.05
C ILE A 179 9.62 -18.98 -0.56
N TYR A 180 10.68 -18.59 0.13
CA TYR A 180 10.79 -18.73 1.58
C TYR A 180 10.04 -17.60 2.28
N ILE A 181 9.15 -17.99 3.20
CA ILE A 181 8.41 -17.08 4.08
C ILE A 181 8.88 -17.34 5.51
N GLU A 182 9.48 -16.31 6.11
CA GLU A 182 9.86 -16.35 7.51
C GLU A 182 8.65 -16.10 8.41
N LYS A 183 8.60 -16.75 9.57
CA LYS A 183 7.67 -16.38 10.65
C LYS A 183 7.69 -14.85 10.88
N GLY A 184 6.51 -14.26 11.05
CA GLY A 184 6.34 -12.81 11.20
C GLY A 184 6.22 -12.05 9.88
N THR A 185 6.47 -12.68 8.73
CA THR A 185 6.25 -12.06 7.41
C THR A 185 4.77 -11.68 7.26
N PRO A 186 4.46 -10.43 6.86
CA PRO A 186 3.10 -10.03 6.52
C PRO A 186 2.56 -10.81 5.33
N LEU A 187 1.42 -11.47 5.52
CA LEU A 187 0.71 -12.28 4.51
C LEU A 187 -0.52 -11.57 3.95
N GLY A 188 -0.92 -10.44 4.52
CA GLY A 188 -2.03 -9.63 4.04
C GLY A 188 -2.24 -8.41 4.91
N CYS A 189 -3.02 -7.46 4.42
CA CYS A 189 -3.41 -6.27 5.17
C CYS A 189 -4.91 -6.06 5.06
N ILE A 190 -5.54 -5.65 6.16
CA ILE A 190 -6.93 -5.23 6.19
C ILE A 190 -7.03 -3.74 6.54
N VAL A 191 -7.95 -3.05 5.88
CA VAL A 191 -8.24 -1.63 6.09
C VAL A 191 -9.75 -1.45 6.19
N PRO A 192 -10.29 -0.87 7.28
CA PRO A 192 -11.71 -0.52 7.32
C PRO A 192 -12.00 0.56 6.27
N TYR A 193 -13.06 0.36 5.49
CA TYR A 193 -13.40 1.19 4.34
C TYR A 193 -14.90 1.53 4.34
N PRO A 194 -15.31 2.80 4.22
CA PRO A 194 -16.73 3.14 4.25
C PRO A 194 -17.47 2.53 3.05
N ARG A 195 -18.64 1.94 3.30
CA ARG A 195 -19.45 1.33 2.24
C ARG A 195 -19.91 2.39 1.23
N PHE A 196 -19.91 2.02 -0.04
CA PHE A 196 -20.30 2.89 -1.17
C PHE A 196 -19.44 4.15 -1.32
N PHE A 197 -18.29 4.25 -0.63
CA PHE A 197 -17.45 5.45 -0.69
C PHE A 197 -16.97 5.70 -2.12
N LEU A 198 -16.49 4.66 -2.81
CA LEU A 198 -15.96 4.77 -4.16
C LEU A 198 -17.04 5.06 -5.22
N ASP A 199 -18.24 4.54 -5.03
CA ASP A 199 -19.27 4.39 -6.07
C ASP A 199 -19.65 5.69 -6.78
N LYS A 200 -19.52 6.83 -6.09
CA LYS A 200 -19.89 8.15 -6.60
C LYS A 200 -18.72 8.97 -7.15
N TYR A 201 -17.50 8.47 -7.05
CA TYR A 201 -16.34 9.19 -7.58
C TYR A 201 -16.23 8.96 -9.09
N GLU A 202 -16.11 10.06 -9.83
CA GLU A 202 -15.80 10.06 -11.25
C GLU A 202 -14.51 10.85 -11.49
N MET A 203 -13.68 10.38 -12.42
CA MET A 203 -12.50 11.11 -12.86
C MET A 203 -12.91 12.08 -13.96
N VAL A 204 -12.89 13.38 -13.65
CA VAL A 204 -13.22 14.45 -14.58
C VAL A 204 -12.00 15.34 -14.82
N ALA A 205 -11.78 15.74 -16.07
CA ALA A 205 -10.74 16.72 -16.39
C ALA A 205 -11.22 18.13 -16.02
N LEU A 206 -10.32 18.96 -15.48
CA LEU A 206 -10.60 20.38 -15.26
C LEU A 206 -10.68 21.08 -16.63
N SER A 207 -11.89 21.46 -17.03
CA SER A 207 -12.17 22.00 -18.37
C SER A 207 -12.31 23.52 -18.43
N ASP A 208 -12.53 24.17 -17.29
CA ASP A 208 -12.61 25.63 -17.23
C ASP A 208 -11.22 26.23 -17.56
N PRO A 209 -11.08 27.03 -18.63
CA PRO A 209 -9.76 27.49 -19.07
C PRO A 209 -9.05 28.38 -18.05
N GLU A 210 -9.80 29.19 -17.29
CA GLU A 210 -9.20 30.11 -16.31
C GLU A 210 -8.66 29.33 -15.11
N GLU A 211 -9.46 28.44 -14.54
CA GLU A 211 -9.05 27.59 -13.43
C GLU A 211 -7.96 26.60 -13.84
N LEU A 212 -8.01 26.07 -15.06
CA LEU A 212 -6.94 25.21 -15.59
C LEU A 212 -5.61 25.96 -15.68
N ASN A 213 -5.60 27.17 -16.22
CA ASN A 213 -4.39 27.99 -16.32
C ASN A 213 -3.80 28.29 -14.94
N LYS A 214 -4.64 28.69 -13.98
CA LYS A 214 -4.21 28.92 -12.58
C LYS A 214 -3.63 27.66 -11.96
N ALA A 215 -4.27 26.51 -12.14
CA ALA A 215 -3.80 25.24 -11.58
C ALA A 215 -2.45 24.80 -12.17
N VAL A 216 -2.27 24.93 -13.49
CA VAL A 216 -1.00 24.62 -14.16
C VAL A 216 0.11 25.58 -13.73
N GLU A 217 -0.16 26.87 -13.69
CA GLU A 217 0.80 27.88 -13.22
C GLU A 217 1.22 27.62 -11.77
N THR A 218 0.25 27.34 -10.90
CA THR A 218 0.50 26.95 -9.50
C THR A 218 1.38 25.71 -9.44
N ALA A 219 1.07 24.65 -10.20
CA ALA A 219 1.87 23.44 -10.25
C ALA A 219 3.32 23.70 -10.72
N ASN A 220 3.51 24.62 -11.67
CA ASN A 220 4.84 25.03 -12.11
C ASN A 220 5.61 25.74 -10.98
N PHE A 221 4.96 26.59 -10.18
CA PHE A 221 5.61 27.21 -9.02
C PHE A 221 6.00 26.20 -7.95
N TYR A 222 5.16 25.19 -7.69
CA TYR A 222 5.54 24.05 -6.85
C TYR A 222 6.75 23.28 -7.42
N GLY A 223 6.81 23.12 -8.74
CA GLY A 223 7.96 22.52 -9.44
C GLY A 223 9.25 23.34 -9.27
N ILE A 224 9.15 24.66 -9.40
CA ILE A 224 10.29 25.59 -9.19
C ILE A 224 10.78 25.53 -7.74
N GLU A 225 9.88 25.55 -6.74
CA GLU A 225 10.29 25.39 -5.32
C GLU A 225 11.04 24.08 -5.12
N ARG A 226 10.49 22.98 -5.64
CA ARG A 226 11.08 21.64 -5.53
C ARG A 226 12.45 21.52 -6.22
N ASP A 227 12.66 22.19 -7.35
CA ASP A 227 13.89 22.06 -8.14
C ASP A 227 14.98 23.02 -7.67
N GLN A 228 14.62 24.27 -7.40
CA GLN A 228 15.58 25.37 -7.19
C GLN A 228 15.79 25.73 -5.72
N TYR A 229 14.84 25.43 -4.84
CA TYR A 229 14.87 25.86 -3.43
C TYR A 229 14.95 24.70 -2.45
N ASP A 230 14.38 23.55 -2.79
CA ASP A 230 14.55 22.31 -2.06
C ASP A 230 15.92 21.69 -2.38
N GLY A 231 16.94 22.07 -1.60
CA GLY A 231 18.26 21.46 -1.66
C GLY A 231 18.30 20.01 -1.14
N GLU A 232 19.46 19.55 -0.64
CA GLU A 232 19.63 18.16 -0.15
C GLU A 232 18.71 17.77 1.02
N LYS A 233 18.25 18.77 1.80
CA LYS A 233 17.24 18.62 2.86
C LYS A 233 16.01 19.43 2.44
N PRO A 234 15.11 18.84 1.63
CA PRO A 234 13.99 19.58 1.05
C PRO A 234 13.19 20.29 2.14
N ARG A 235 12.77 21.53 1.88
CA ARG A 235 11.82 22.25 2.71
C ARG A 235 10.46 21.67 2.42
N LEU A 236 10.04 20.71 3.22
CA LEU A 236 8.79 20.03 2.99
C LEU A 236 7.64 20.88 3.55
N ARG A 237 7.24 21.94 2.86
CA ARG A 237 6.04 22.71 3.25
C ARG A 237 4.83 21.82 3.40
N TYR A 238 4.75 20.77 2.57
CA TYR A 238 3.80 19.68 2.76
C TYR A 238 3.88 19.05 4.15
N MET A 239 5.07 18.74 4.70
CA MET A 239 5.23 18.26 6.09
C MET A 239 4.76 19.28 7.12
N GLU A 240 4.89 20.57 6.82
CA GLU A 240 4.46 21.64 7.69
C GLU A 240 2.95 21.88 7.64
N GLY A 241 2.27 21.41 6.59
CA GLY A 241 0.87 21.72 6.32
C GLY A 241 0.69 23.09 5.69
N ARG A 242 1.64 23.51 4.85
CA ARG A 242 1.63 24.79 4.14
C ARG A 242 1.74 24.63 2.64
N ASP A 243 1.21 25.60 1.91
CA ASP A 243 1.44 25.77 0.47
C ASP A 243 2.59 26.76 0.17
N ILE A 244 2.90 26.94 -1.12
CA ILE A 244 3.91 27.88 -1.62
C ILE A 244 3.58 29.35 -1.30
N TYR A 245 2.32 29.66 -1.00
CA TYR A 245 1.82 30.98 -0.62
C TYR A 245 1.79 31.19 0.91
N ASN A 246 2.28 30.23 1.69
CA ASN A 246 2.24 30.20 3.16
C ASN A 246 0.83 30.12 3.76
N ASN A 247 -0.17 29.69 2.99
CA ASN A 247 -1.47 29.33 3.54
C ASN A 247 -1.37 27.99 4.27
N PHE A 248 -2.13 27.86 5.36
CA PHE A 248 -2.19 26.64 6.15
C PHE A 248 -3.32 25.73 5.69
N TYR A 249 -3.04 24.44 5.70
CA TYR A 249 -4.06 23.41 5.55
C TYR A 249 -4.55 22.97 6.95
N ASP A 250 -5.76 23.38 7.32
CA ASP A 250 -6.30 23.28 8.69
C ASP A 250 -6.42 21.83 9.18
N MET A 251 -6.59 20.89 8.24
CA MET A 251 -6.73 19.45 8.50
C MET A 251 -5.55 18.65 7.96
N HIS A 252 -4.35 19.24 7.93
CA HIS A 252 -3.16 18.51 7.50
C HIS A 252 -2.93 17.31 8.41
N GLN A 253 -2.50 16.17 7.87
CA GLN A 253 -2.32 14.96 8.66
C GLN A 253 -0.82 14.69 8.87
N LYS A 254 -0.36 14.78 10.13
CA LYS A 254 1.06 14.53 10.50
C LYS A 254 1.28 13.27 11.32
N SER A 255 0.23 12.74 11.97
CA SER A 255 0.28 11.40 12.56
C SER A 255 -1.06 10.65 12.41
N LEU A 256 -1.09 9.38 12.85
CA LEU A 256 -2.30 8.54 12.90
C LEU A 256 -3.05 8.70 14.24
N ASP A 257 -3.21 9.95 14.68
CA ASP A 257 -3.85 10.38 15.93
C ASP A 257 -5.23 11.01 15.67
N SER A 258 -5.81 10.79 14.48
CA SER A 258 -7.06 11.45 14.07
C SER A 258 -7.02 12.98 14.11
N GLY A 259 -5.82 13.57 14.01
CA GLY A 259 -5.63 15.03 14.08
C GLY A 259 -5.66 15.59 15.50
N GLU A 260 -5.56 14.77 16.55
CA GLU A 260 -5.47 15.21 17.94
C GLU A 260 -4.40 16.29 18.15
N TRP A 261 -3.20 16.10 17.58
CA TRP A 261 -2.15 17.10 17.66
C TRP A 261 -2.58 18.44 17.04
N TRP A 262 -3.23 18.42 15.87
CA TRP A 262 -3.67 19.64 15.19
C TRP A 262 -4.78 20.39 15.93
N ASN A 263 -5.60 19.65 16.67
CA ASN A 263 -6.65 20.19 17.52
C ASN A 263 -6.12 20.70 18.87
N SER A 264 -4.87 20.39 19.22
CA SER A 264 -4.24 20.81 20.49
C SER A 264 -4.04 22.33 20.59
N ALA A 265 -3.93 22.81 21.83
CA ALA A 265 -3.59 24.22 22.10
C ALA A 265 -2.20 24.58 21.55
N ASP A 266 -1.25 23.65 21.61
CA ASP A 266 0.12 23.85 21.14
C ASP A 266 0.17 24.07 19.63
N ALA A 267 -0.51 23.24 18.85
CA ALA A 267 -0.61 23.42 17.41
C ALA A 267 -1.32 24.73 17.02
N ARG A 268 -2.25 25.24 17.84
CA ARG A 268 -2.87 26.57 17.62
C ARG A 268 -1.90 27.71 17.88
N VAL A 269 -1.08 27.62 18.93
CA VAL A 269 -0.03 28.61 19.24
C VAL A 269 1.04 28.61 18.16
N GLU A 270 1.47 27.42 17.73
CA GLU A 270 2.45 27.24 16.67
C GLU A 270 1.94 27.83 15.34
N ARG A 271 0.70 27.54 14.94
CA ARG A 271 0.04 28.17 13.78
C ARG A 271 -0.02 29.69 13.88
N LYS A 272 -0.39 30.25 15.04
CA LYS A 272 -0.45 31.71 15.24
C LYS A 272 0.91 32.39 15.12
N LYS A 273 1.96 31.84 15.74
CA LYS A 273 3.34 32.35 15.61
C LYS A 273 3.79 32.31 14.15
N MET A 274 3.54 31.18 13.50
CA MET A 274 3.93 30.94 12.13
C MET A 274 3.14 31.75 11.07
N GLN A 275 1.93 32.22 11.38
CA GLN A 275 1.14 33.15 10.56
C GLN A 275 1.61 34.60 10.72
N GLN A 276 2.11 34.97 11.90
CA GLN A 276 2.65 36.31 12.18
C GLN A 276 3.99 36.56 11.46
N ASP A 277 4.73 35.51 11.16
CA ASP A 277 5.98 35.55 10.39
C ASP A 277 5.79 35.59 8.86
N GLN A 278 4.54 35.76 8.36
CA GLN A 278 4.32 35.91 6.92
C GLN A 278 4.92 37.24 6.43
N PRO A 279 5.86 37.23 5.47
CA PRO A 279 6.21 38.47 4.78
C PRO A 279 4.95 38.96 4.07
N ALA A 280 4.58 40.23 4.28
CA ALA A 280 3.53 40.89 3.52
C ALA A 280 3.80 40.64 2.03
N ALA A 281 2.80 40.20 1.26
CA ALA A 281 2.92 39.87 -0.16
C ALA A 281 3.78 40.93 -0.88
N GLY A 282 5.05 40.59 -1.06
CA GLY A 282 6.08 41.53 -1.47
C GLY A 282 5.99 41.71 -2.96
N LYS A 283 6.00 42.97 -3.41
CA LYS A 283 6.03 43.40 -4.82
C LYS A 283 7.28 42.97 -5.59
N ASP A 284 8.11 42.11 -5.00
CA ASP A 284 9.41 41.67 -5.49
C ASP A 284 9.45 40.14 -5.66
N ALA A 285 8.40 39.56 -6.26
CA ALA A 285 8.55 38.26 -6.89
C ALA A 285 9.60 38.43 -8.01
N PRO A 286 10.65 37.58 -8.09
CA PRO A 286 11.56 37.64 -9.22
C PRO A 286 10.73 37.41 -10.48
N GLN A 287 10.64 38.42 -11.35
CA GLN A 287 10.01 38.23 -12.65
C GLN A 287 10.75 37.12 -13.39
N PRO A 288 10.05 36.22 -14.10
CA PRO A 288 10.70 35.21 -14.91
C PRO A 288 11.63 35.92 -15.90
N GLY A 289 12.93 35.82 -15.62
CA GLY A 289 13.98 36.40 -16.44
C GLY A 289 13.86 35.84 -17.86
N GLN A 290 13.86 36.77 -18.81
CA GLN A 290 13.89 36.51 -20.23
C GLN A 290 14.87 35.39 -20.57
N SER A 291 14.41 34.51 -21.46
CA SER A 291 15.22 33.52 -22.17
C SER A 291 16.63 34.04 -22.44
N ALA A 292 17.63 33.46 -21.78
CA ALA A 292 18.97 33.47 -22.33
C ALA A 292 18.91 32.62 -23.60
N SER A 293 19.01 33.27 -24.75
CA SER A 293 19.23 32.65 -26.04
C SER A 293 20.43 31.72 -25.95
N SER A 294 20.19 30.40 -25.86
CA SER A 294 21.23 29.43 -26.13
C SER A 294 21.38 29.34 -27.65
N GLU A 295 22.48 29.90 -28.14
CA GLU A 295 22.95 29.71 -29.51
C GLU A 295 22.87 28.24 -29.90
N SER A 296 22.28 27.97 -31.06
CA SER A 296 22.30 26.66 -31.69
C SER A 296 23.74 26.33 -32.09
N SER A 297 24.49 25.71 -31.19
CA SER A 297 25.71 24.98 -31.58
C SER A 297 25.29 23.58 -32.01
N SER A 298 25.22 23.36 -33.31
CA SER A 298 25.18 22.02 -33.89
C SER A 298 26.47 21.30 -33.52
N GLN A 299 26.42 20.42 -32.52
CA GLN A 299 27.50 19.47 -32.27
C GLN A 299 27.38 18.30 -33.27
N PRO A 300 28.51 17.84 -33.85
CA PRO A 300 28.50 16.72 -34.79
C PRO A 300 28.11 15.43 -34.07
N ALA A 301 27.47 14.51 -34.78
CA ALA A 301 27.05 13.20 -34.29
C ALA A 301 28.22 12.48 -33.59
N GLN A 302 28.24 12.52 -32.25
CA GLN A 302 29.12 11.68 -31.46
C GLN A 302 28.55 10.27 -31.48
N GLN A 303 29.30 9.35 -32.09
CA GLN A 303 29.09 7.92 -31.90
C GLN A 303 29.10 7.63 -30.40
N GLN A 304 27.93 7.28 -29.84
CA GLN A 304 27.81 6.88 -28.45
C GLN A 304 28.67 5.65 -28.21
N ALA A 305 29.71 5.79 -27.39
CA ALA A 305 30.43 4.65 -26.86
C ALA A 305 29.45 3.77 -26.04
N PRO A 306 29.54 2.44 -26.13
CA PRO A 306 28.61 1.55 -25.46
C PRO A 306 28.63 1.79 -23.94
N GLN A 307 27.45 2.02 -23.36
CA GLN A 307 27.30 2.21 -21.91
C GLN A 307 27.75 0.93 -21.18
N ILE A 308 28.74 1.08 -20.30
CA ILE A 308 29.17 0.03 -19.37
C ILE A 308 28.31 0.14 -18.12
N LEU A 309 27.64 -0.95 -17.75
CA LEU A 309 26.79 -1.05 -16.57
C LEU A 309 27.58 -1.70 -15.43
N GLN A 310 27.61 -1.09 -14.25
CA GLN A 310 28.31 -1.64 -13.08
C GLN A 310 27.33 -2.15 -12.04
N CYS A 311 27.50 -3.40 -11.59
CA CYS A 311 26.70 -3.97 -10.51
C CYS A 311 27.04 -3.27 -9.18
N PRO A 312 26.09 -2.62 -8.49
CA PRO A 312 26.36 -1.87 -7.27
C PRO A 312 26.68 -2.76 -6.06
N VAL A 313 26.46 -4.08 -6.16
CA VAL A 313 26.69 -5.05 -5.07
C VAL A 313 28.03 -5.77 -5.23
N THR A 314 28.41 -6.13 -6.46
CA THR A 314 29.63 -6.92 -6.71
C THR A 314 30.75 -6.12 -7.38
N GLY A 315 30.48 -4.88 -7.81
CA GLY A 315 31.44 -4.03 -8.53
C GLY A 315 31.73 -4.46 -9.97
N LYS A 316 31.22 -5.61 -10.42
CA LYS A 316 31.44 -6.19 -11.75
C LYS A 316 30.84 -5.30 -12.84
N LYS A 317 31.57 -5.14 -13.95
CA LYS A 317 31.18 -4.36 -15.12
C LYS A 317 30.59 -5.26 -16.19
N PHE A 318 29.57 -4.78 -16.89
CA PHE A 318 28.88 -5.49 -17.96
C PHE A 318 28.75 -4.58 -19.18
N ASP A 319 28.81 -5.15 -20.37
CA ASP A 319 28.46 -4.42 -21.58
C ASP A 319 26.93 -4.28 -21.73
N HIS A 320 26.51 -3.50 -22.73
CA HIS A 320 25.10 -3.28 -23.07
C HIS A 320 24.34 -4.55 -23.48
N THR A 321 25.01 -5.69 -23.69
CA THR A 321 24.40 -7.00 -23.99
C THR A 321 24.28 -7.89 -22.74
N GLY A 322 24.78 -7.42 -21.58
CA GLY A 322 24.75 -8.17 -20.33
C GLY A 322 25.90 -9.15 -20.14
N LYS A 323 26.95 -9.08 -20.97
CA LYS A 323 28.14 -9.91 -20.83
C LYS A 323 29.09 -9.29 -19.80
N GLU A 324 29.51 -10.08 -18.82
CA GLU A 324 30.48 -9.64 -17.80
C GLU A 324 31.83 -9.31 -18.45
N LEU A 325 32.29 -8.08 -18.25
CA LEU A 325 33.61 -7.62 -18.66
C LEU A 325 34.61 -8.08 -17.60
N LYS A 326 35.59 -8.90 -18.01
CA LYS A 326 36.71 -9.26 -17.14
C LYS A 326 37.68 -8.08 -17.15
N ASP A 327 38.14 -7.66 -15.97
CA ASP A 327 39.22 -6.68 -15.87
C ASP A 327 40.46 -7.28 -16.54
N GLU A 328 40.79 -6.82 -17.75
CA GLU A 328 42.10 -7.08 -18.36
C GLU A 328 43.07 -6.01 -17.84
N ASP A 329 44.06 -6.51 -17.11
CA ASP A 329 45.31 -5.92 -16.59
C ASP A 329 45.43 -4.40 -16.37
N SER A 330 45.83 -4.11 -15.12
CA SER A 330 46.38 -2.87 -14.54
C SER A 330 47.14 -1.93 -15.46
#